data_AF-A0A143BY62-F1
#
_entry.id   AF-A0A143BY62-F1
#
_cell.length_a   1.000
_cell.length_b   1.000
_cell.length_c   1.000
_cell.angle_alpha   90.00
_cell.angle_beta   90.00
_cell.angle_gamma   90.00
#
_symmetry.space_group_name_H-M   'P 1'
#
loop_
_entity.id
_entity.type
_entity.pdbx_description
1 polymer ?
#
loop_
_entity_poly.entity_id
_entity_poly.type
_entity_poly.pdbx_seq_one_letter_code
_entity_poly.pdbx_strand_id
1 'polypeptide(L)'
;MRHAGLIAGAAVTALVATGAITYAVAGDDGSGRTPSADSADAGFARDMAVHHQQAVEMSYIVRDRTKDEEVRRLAYDIAQTQANQRGMMLGWLDLWGLPKVSSEPPMTWMDMGGMASAKDGALMPGMATNSEMKKLGELSGKQAEVFYLQLMTDHHQGGVHMAEGCVDRCVVGVEKRLAQGMVDAQQSEIRLMADMLKERGAAPRS
;
A
#
# COMPACT_ATOMS: atom_id res chain seq x y z
N MET A 1 37.62 -31.55 11.26
CA MET A 1 37.71 -30.09 11.55
C MET A 1 36.71 -29.39 10.67
N ARG A 2 35.89 -28.53 11.27
CA ARG A 2 34.67 -27.95 10.71
C ARG A 2 35.00 -26.78 9.78
N HIS A 3 34.48 -26.79 8.55
CA HIS A 3 34.41 -25.59 7.71
C HIS A 3 32.99 -25.05 7.79
N ALA A 4 32.75 -24.18 8.77
CA ALA A 4 31.58 -23.31 8.81
C ALA A 4 32.13 -21.89 8.71
N GLY A 5 32.09 -21.33 7.50
CA GLY A 5 32.56 -19.98 7.21
C GLY A 5 31.50 -19.21 6.45
N LEU A 6 31.03 -18.13 7.10
CA LEU A 6 30.41 -16.93 6.53
C LEU A 6 28.94 -17.04 6.09
N ILE A 7 28.04 -17.15 7.08
CA ILE A 7 26.74 -16.47 7.03
C ILE A 7 26.86 -15.21 7.89
N ALA A 8 27.48 -14.17 7.35
CA ALA A 8 27.57 -12.86 7.99
C ALA A 8 27.05 -11.82 6.99
N GLY A 9 25.73 -11.76 6.87
CA GLY A 9 25.05 -10.81 5.97
C GLY A 9 23.55 -10.67 6.25
N ALA A 10 22.90 -11.68 6.85
CA ALA A 10 21.48 -11.65 7.15
C ALA A 10 21.12 -11.10 8.55
N ALA A 11 22.09 -10.89 9.43
CA ALA A 11 21.81 -10.53 10.83
C ALA A 11 21.57 -9.03 11.07
N VAL A 12 21.99 -8.14 10.15
CA VAL A 12 21.87 -6.69 10.37
C VAL A 12 20.48 -6.16 9.98
N THR A 13 19.83 -6.71 8.96
CA THR A 13 18.48 -6.29 8.54
C THR A 13 17.38 -6.74 9.50
N ALA A 14 17.55 -7.88 10.17
CA ALA A 14 16.60 -8.35 11.18
C ALA A 14 16.58 -7.45 12.43
N LEU A 15 17.71 -6.84 12.79
CA LEU A 15 17.79 -5.96 13.97
C LEU A 15 17.13 -4.59 13.76
N VAL A 16 17.12 -4.06 12.53
CA VAL A 16 16.46 -2.78 12.22
C VAL A 16 14.93 -2.93 12.23
N ALA A 17 14.40 -4.02 11.67
CA ALA A 17 12.97 -4.29 11.67
C ALA A 17 12.43 -4.54 13.10
N THR A 18 13.18 -5.26 13.93
CA THR A 18 12.74 -5.59 15.31
C THR A 18 12.92 -4.41 16.28
N GLY A 19 13.97 -3.60 16.12
CA GLY A 19 14.21 -2.43 16.96
C GLY A 19 13.17 -1.32 16.78
N ALA A 20 12.73 -1.07 15.54
CA ALA A 20 11.66 -0.10 15.23
C ALA A 20 10.30 -0.52 15.82
N ILE A 21 10.01 -1.83 15.80
CA ILE A 21 8.78 -2.39 16.38
C ILE A 21 8.75 -2.19 17.90
N THR A 22 9.88 -2.37 18.60
CA THR A 22 9.91 -2.33 20.07
C THR A 22 9.83 -0.90 20.64
N TYR A 23 10.34 0.11 19.93
CA TYR A 23 10.23 1.51 20.37
C TYR A 23 8.82 2.09 20.14
N ALA A 24 8.07 1.57 19.17
CA ALA A 24 6.72 2.05 18.85
C ALA A 24 5.65 1.63 19.89
N VAL A 25 5.87 0.53 20.63
CA VAL A 25 4.93 0.05 21.67
C VAL A 25 5.25 0.54 23.09
N ALA A 26 6.43 1.09 23.34
CA ALA A 26 6.84 1.51 24.69
C ALA A 26 6.49 2.97 25.04
N GLY A 27 5.92 3.73 24.11
CA GLY A 27 5.63 5.16 24.28
C GLY A 27 4.14 5.54 24.22
N ASP A 28 3.23 4.58 24.37
CA ASP A 28 1.78 4.87 24.32
C ASP A 28 1.25 5.17 25.73
N ASP A 29 1.29 6.45 26.11
CA ASP A 29 0.47 6.99 27.19
C ASP A 29 -1.00 6.97 26.72
N GLY A 30 -1.66 5.82 26.93
CA GLY A 30 -3.01 5.46 26.51
C GLY A 30 -4.13 6.42 26.94
N SER A 31 -4.13 7.61 26.36
CA SER A 31 -5.11 8.68 26.55
C SER A 31 -5.71 9.19 25.23
N GLY A 32 -5.45 8.50 24.11
CA GLY A 32 -6.07 8.79 22.84
C GLY A 32 -7.57 8.52 22.88
N ARG A 33 -8.39 9.57 22.85
CA ARG A 33 -9.84 9.43 22.61
C ARG A 33 -10.06 8.64 21.32
N THR A 34 -10.99 7.69 21.36
CA THR A 34 -11.49 7.02 20.15
C THR A 34 -11.88 8.07 19.10
N PRO A 35 -11.36 8.01 17.87
CA PRO A 35 -11.74 8.92 16.81
C PRO A 35 -13.24 8.84 16.50
N SER A 36 -13.84 9.94 16.05
CA SER A 36 -15.23 9.93 15.57
C SER A 36 -15.33 9.20 14.23
N ALA A 37 -16.54 8.77 13.87
CA ALA A 37 -16.76 8.03 12.63
C ALA A 37 -16.43 8.82 11.36
N ASP A 38 -16.51 10.15 11.42
CA ASP A 38 -16.23 11.14 10.37
C ASP A 38 -14.80 11.72 10.44
N SER A 39 -13.97 11.25 11.37
CA SER A 39 -12.58 11.69 11.51
C SER A 39 -11.70 11.30 10.33
N ALA A 40 -10.56 12.00 10.19
CA ALA A 40 -9.52 11.65 9.24
C ALA A 40 -8.96 10.23 9.48
N ASP A 41 -8.76 9.85 10.74
CA ASP A 41 -8.30 8.51 11.15
C ASP A 41 -9.26 7.42 10.63
N ALA A 42 -10.57 7.57 10.91
CA ALA A 42 -11.57 6.60 10.46
C ALA A 42 -11.76 6.60 8.93
N GLY A 43 -11.65 7.76 8.28
CA GLY A 43 -11.74 7.89 6.83
C GLY A 43 -10.55 7.24 6.12
N PHE A 44 -9.33 7.58 6.53
CA PHE A 44 -8.10 7.02 6.00
C PHE A 44 -8.04 5.50 6.17
N ALA A 45 -8.35 4.99 7.36
CA ALA A 45 -8.34 3.55 7.63
C ALA A 45 -9.28 2.77 6.69
N ARG A 46 -10.47 3.30 6.40
CA ARG A 46 -11.43 2.67 5.48
C ARG A 46 -10.94 2.73 4.04
N ASP A 47 -10.58 3.93 3.60
CA ASP A 47 -10.23 4.20 2.21
C ASP A 47 -8.94 3.49 1.82
N MET A 48 -7.88 3.60 2.63
CA MET A 48 -6.62 2.93 2.39
C MET A 48 -6.73 1.41 2.52
N ALA A 49 -7.65 0.88 3.35
CA ALA A 49 -7.91 -0.57 3.38
C ALA A 49 -8.55 -1.11 2.08
N VAL A 50 -9.37 -0.31 1.41
CA VAL A 50 -9.92 -0.65 0.09
C VAL A 50 -8.85 -0.49 -0.99
N HIS A 51 -8.05 0.57 -0.93
CA HIS A 51 -6.94 0.82 -1.86
C HIS A 51 -5.92 -0.32 -1.82
N HIS A 52 -5.45 -0.70 -0.62
CA HIS A 52 -4.53 -1.83 -0.43
C HIS A 52 -5.08 -3.17 -0.88
N GLN A 53 -6.41 -3.37 -0.83
CA GLN A 53 -7.01 -4.60 -1.32
C GLN A 53 -6.78 -4.78 -2.83
N GLN A 54 -6.85 -3.70 -3.61
CA GLN A 54 -6.65 -3.76 -5.06
C GLN A 54 -5.18 -4.03 -5.42
N ALA A 55 -4.21 -3.43 -4.72
CA ALA A 55 -2.80 -3.72 -4.92
C ALA A 55 -2.44 -5.18 -4.62
N VAL A 56 -3.02 -5.75 -3.55
CA VAL A 56 -2.87 -7.17 -3.23
C VAL A 56 -3.42 -8.03 -4.37
N GLU A 57 -4.60 -7.70 -4.89
CA GLU A 57 -5.21 -8.42 -6.02
C GLU A 57 -4.36 -8.34 -7.30
N MET A 58 -3.92 -7.14 -7.72
CA MET A 58 -3.02 -6.95 -8.86
C MET A 58 -1.75 -7.78 -8.73
N SER A 59 -1.21 -7.85 -7.51
CA SER A 59 0.01 -8.60 -7.21
C SER A 59 -0.20 -10.12 -7.31
N TYR A 60 -1.34 -10.65 -6.88
CA TYR A 60 -1.68 -12.05 -7.12
C TYR A 60 -1.86 -12.34 -8.61
N ILE A 61 -2.56 -11.46 -9.35
CA ILE A 61 -2.79 -11.62 -10.78
C ILE A 61 -1.43 -11.71 -11.51
N VAL A 62 -0.56 -10.70 -11.40
CA VAL A 62 0.70 -10.68 -12.18
C VAL A 62 1.59 -11.88 -11.89
N ARG A 63 1.59 -12.39 -10.64
CA ARG A 63 2.35 -13.59 -10.26
C ARG A 63 1.91 -14.82 -11.03
N ASP A 64 0.64 -14.93 -11.40
CA ASP A 64 0.14 -16.02 -12.24
C ASP A 64 0.34 -15.77 -13.74
N ARG A 65 0.64 -14.52 -14.13
CA ARG A 65 0.83 -14.11 -15.53
C ARG A 65 2.28 -14.11 -16.01
N THR A 66 3.28 -14.23 -15.13
CA THR A 66 4.70 -14.28 -15.52
C THR A 66 5.54 -15.30 -14.73
N LYS A 67 6.71 -15.63 -15.27
CA LYS A 67 7.80 -16.39 -14.61
C LYS A 67 8.99 -15.51 -14.22
N ASP A 68 8.97 -14.23 -14.56
CA ASP A 68 10.01 -13.27 -14.18
C ASP A 68 10.13 -13.16 -12.65
N GLU A 69 11.31 -13.45 -12.12
CA GLU A 69 11.53 -13.55 -10.67
C GLU A 69 11.49 -12.19 -9.99
N GLU A 70 11.97 -11.14 -10.64
CA GLU A 70 12.01 -9.78 -10.08
C GLU A 70 10.60 -9.22 -9.88
N VAL A 71 9.75 -9.30 -10.91
CA VAL A 71 8.36 -8.85 -10.83
C VAL A 71 7.58 -9.71 -9.84
N ARG A 72 7.80 -11.03 -9.83
CA ARG A 72 7.14 -11.92 -8.85
C ARG A 72 7.55 -11.61 -7.42
N ARG A 73 8.81 -11.22 -7.20
CA ARG A 73 9.34 -10.84 -5.89
C ARG A 73 8.74 -9.52 -5.43
N LEU A 74 8.79 -8.48 -6.26
CA LEU A 74 8.15 -7.20 -5.97
C LEU A 74 6.66 -7.38 -5.63
N ALA A 75 5.92 -8.12 -6.46
CA ALA A 75 4.51 -8.39 -6.22
C ALA A 75 4.26 -9.14 -4.90
N TYR A 76 5.14 -10.06 -4.52
CA TYR A 76 5.04 -10.72 -3.22
C TYR A 76 5.25 -9.73 -2.06
N ASP A 77 6.30 -8.92 -2.12
CA ASP A 77 6.65 -7.98 -1.05
C ASP A 77 5.55 -6.91 -0.87
N ILE A 78 4.99 -6.38 -1.98
CA ILE A 78 3.83 -5.48 -1.96
C ILE A 78 2.61 -6.18 -1.35
N ALA A 79 2.27 -7.38 -1.82
CA ALA A 79 1.09 -8.10 -1.32
C ALA A 79 1.19 -8.40 0.19
N GLN A 80 2.36 -8.79 0.70
CA GLN A 80 2.55 -9.03 2.13
C GLN A 80 2.43 -7.74 2.94
N THR A 81 3.12 -6.68 2.51
CA THR A 81 3.14 -5.41 3.23
C THR A 81 1.75 -4.79 3.27
N GLN A 82 1.09 -4.67 2.12
CA GLN A 82 -0.21 -4.01 2.04
C GLN A 82 -1.34 -4.84 2.65
N ALA A 83 -1.31 -6.18 2.56
CA ALA A 83 -2.28 -7.02 3.28
C ALA A 83 -2.15 -6.89 4.81
N ASN A 84 -0.92 -6.81 5.33
CA ASN A 84 -0.67 -6.60 6.75
C ASN A 84 -1.15 -5.21 7.21
N GLN A 85 -0.80 -4.15 6.48
CA GLN A 85 -1.25 -2.79 6.78
C GLN A 85 -2.77 -2.64 6.71
N ARG A 86 -3.41 -3.26 5.71
CA ARG A 86 -4.87 -3.37 5.63
C ARG A 86 -5.45 -4.04 6.88
N GLY A 87 -4.84 -5.13 7.34
CA GLY A 87 -5.24 -5.81 8.58
C GLY A 87 -5.16 -4.90 9.81
N MET A 88 -4.10 -4.10 9.92
CA MET A 88 -3.93 -3.11 11.02
C MET A 88 -5.06 -2.07 11.01
N MET A 89 -5.31 -1.42 9.87
CA MET A 89 -6.34 -0.38 9.74
C MET A 89 -7.74 -0.92 10.03
N LEU A 90 -8.08 -2.10 9.49
CA LEU A 90 -9.35 -2.76 9.79
C LEU A 90 -9.47 -3.18 11.27
N GLY A 91 -8.37 -3.60 11.88
CA GLY A 91 -8.32 -3.94 13.30
C GLY A 91 -8.47 -2.71 14.21
N TRP A 92 -7.93 -1.56 13.80
CA TRP A 92 -8.14 -0.29 14.51
C TRP A 92 -9.60 0.16 14.42
N LEU A 93 -10.23 0.07 13.25
CA LEU A 93 -11.67 0.35 13.11
C LEU A 93 -12.51 -0.54 14.04
N ASP A 94 -12.19 -1.83 14.15
CA ASP A 94 -12.85 -2.74 15.09
C ASP A 94 -12.61 -2.34 16.55
N LEU A 95 -11.36 -2.01 16.91
CA LEU A 95 -11.00 -1.57 18.26
C LEU A 95 -11.72 -0.28 18.67
N TRP A 96 -11.92 0.63 17.71
CA TRP A 96 -12.65 1.89 17.90
C TRP A 96 -14.18 1.72 17.86
N GLY A 97 -14.68 0.51 17.55
CA GLY A 97 -16.11 0.27 17.39
C GLY A 97 -16.73 1.00 16.19
N LEU A 98 -15.92 1.30 15.17
CA LEU A 98 -16.34 2.02 13.97
C LEU A 98 -16.61 1.06 12.82
N PRO A 99 -17.62 1.34 11.97
CA PRO A 99 -17.91 0.49 10.82
C PRO A 99 -16.76 0.55 9.81
N LYS A 100 -16.46 -0.59 9.17
CA LYS A 100 -15.44 -0.70 8.10
C LYS A 100 -15.86 -0.13 6.75
N VAL A 101 -17.14 0.18 6.60
CA VAL A 101 -17.74 0.77 5.40
C VAL A 101 -18.45 2.04 5.82
N SER A 102 -18.28 3.10 5.04
CA SER A 102 -18.97 4.38 5.22
C SER A 102 -20.10 4.53 4.19
N SER A 103 -21.15 5.27 4.55
CA SER A 103 -22.12 5.79 3.58
C SER A 103 -21.60 7.01 2.82
N GLU A 104 -20.58 7.67 3.37
CA GLU A 104 -19.93 8.80 2.70
C GLU A 104 -19.08 8.32 1.51
N PRO A 105 -18.99 9.12 0.44
CA PRO A 105 -18.06 8.85 -0.65
C PRO A 105 -16.62 8.70 -0.13
N PRO A 106 -15.78 7.85 -0.76
CA PRO A 106 -14.35 7.80 -0.50
C PRO A 106 -13.74 9.20 -0.61
N MET A 107 -12.67 9.44 0.15
CA MET A 107 -11.92 10.70 0.21
C MET A 107 -12.67 11.89 0.82
N THR A 108 -13.88 11.71 1.34
CA THR A 108 -14.62 12.78 2.06
C THR A 108 -13.82 13.34 3.24
N TRP A 109 -13.05 12.50 3.93
CA TRP A 109 -12.18 12.90 5.04
C TRP A 109 -10.99 13.81 4.64
N MET A 110 -10.70 13.90 3.33
CA MET A 110 -9.74 14.84 2.74
C MET A 110 -10.43 16.03 2.05
N ASP A 111 -11.74 16.24 2.25
CA ASP A 111 -12.55 17.24 1.54
C ASP A 111 -12.65 16.99 0.02
N MET A 112 -12.47 15.73 -0.41
CA MET A 112 -12.35 15.33 -1.81
C MET A 112 -13.46 14.38 -2.27
N GLY A 113 -14.48 14.14 -1.46
CA GLY A 113 -15.59 13.21 -1.77
C GLY A 113 -16.46 13.62 -2.97
N GLY A 114 -16.37 14.89 -3.39
CA GLY A 114 -17.04 15.41 -4.59
C GLY A 114 -16.19 15.39 -5.87
N MET A 115 -14.90 15.03 -5.77
CA MET A 115 -14.05 14.87 -6.95
C MET A 115 -14.54 13.65 -7.74
N ALA A 116 -14.67 13.79 -9.07
CA ALA A 116 -15.08 12.67 -9.90
C ALA A 116 -14.07 11.54 -9.77
N SER A 117 -14.48 10.42 -9.16
CA SER A 117 -13.76 9.15 -9.26
C SER A 117 -13.60 8.78 -10.73
N ALA A 118 -12.48 8.16 -11.07
CA ALA A 118 -12.28 7.66 -12.42
C ALA A 118 -13.42 6.67 -12.74
N LYS A 119 -14.08 6.90 -13.87
CA LYS A 119 -15.19 6.03 -14.33
C LYS A 119 -14.69 4.59 -14.42
N ASP A 120 -15.58 3.61 -14.25
CA ASP A 120 -15.28 2.17 -14.30
C ASP A 120 -14.58 1.58 -13.05
N GLY A 121 -15.07 1.90 -11.85
CA GLY A 121 -14.70 1.21 -10.60
C GLY A 121 -13.45 1.74 -9.88
N ALA A 122 -12.75 2.73 -10.44
CA ALA A 122 -11.62 3.39 -9.81
C ALA A 122 -12.07 4.52 -8.87
N LEU A 123 -12.42 4.14 -7.64
CA LEU A 123 -13.06 5.02 -6.65
C LEU A 123 -12.15 6.07 -6.00
N MET A 124 -10.84 5.86 -6.01
CA MET A 124 -9.85 6.66 -5.29
C MET A 124 -8.63 6.94 -6.19
N PRO A 125 -7.82 7.97 -5.87
CA PRO A 125 -6.62 8.30 -6.64
C PRO A 125 -5.73 7.09 -6.90
N GLY A 126 -5.27 6.95 -8.15
CA GLY A 126 -4.35 5.90 -8.57
C GLY A 126 -4.95 4.49 -8.72
N MET A 127 -6.18 4.23 -8.25
CA MET A 127 -6.76 2.89 -8.42
C MET A 127 -6.93 2.54 -9.89
N ALA A 128 -6.61 1.29 -10.23
CA ALA A 128 -6.88 0.71 -11.52
C ALA A 128 -8.40 0.56 -11.73
N THR A 129 -8.86 0.78 -12.95
CA THR A 129 -10.25 0.53 -13.35
C THR A 129 -10.54 -0.96 -13.46
N ASN A 130 -11.81 -1.36 -13.47
CA ASN A 130 -12.22 -2.75 -13.68
C ASN A 130 -11.71 -3.28 -15.03
N SER A 131 -11.77 -2.45 -16.07
CA SER A 131 -11.24 -2.79 -17.40
C SER A 131 -9.73 -3.05 -17.38
N GLU A 132 -8.97 -2.28 -16.60
CA GLU A 132 -7.53 -2.48 -16.42
C GLU A 132 -7.23 -3.75 -15.63
N MET A 133 -7.96 -4.02 -14.54
CA MET A 133 -7.83 -5.27 -13.78
C MET A 133 -8.10 -6.49 -14.67
N LYS A 134 -9.17 -6.44 -15.49
CA LYS A 134 -9.49 -7.49 -16.47
C LYS A 134 -8.37 -7.65 -17.49
N LYS A 135 -7.86 -6.55 -18.05
CA LYS A 135 -6.77 -6.57 -19.02
C LYS A 135 -5.50 -7.18 -18.41
N LEU A 136 -5.14 -6.82 -17.18
CA LEU A 136 -3.99 -7.41 -16.49
C LEU A 136 -4.12 -8.94 -16.38
N GLY A 137 -5.33 -9.44 -16.09
CA GLY A 137 -5.63 -10.87 -16.06
C GLY A 137 -5.57 -11.59 -17.42
N GLU A 138 -5.54 -10.86 -18.53
CA GLU A 138 -5.49 -11.42 -19.89
C GLU A 138 -4.09 -11.39 -20.51
N LEU A 139 -3.23 -10.47 -20.07
CA LEU A 139 -1.84 -10.36 -20.55
C LEU A 139 -0.94 -11.45 -19.95
N SER A 140 0.18 -11.77 -20.59
CA SER A 140 1.15 -12.76 -20.08
C SER A 140 2.59 -12.33 -20.33
N GLY A 141 3.52 -12.86 -19.52
CA GLY A 141 4.96 -12.57 -19.59
C GLY A 141 5.25 -11.07 -19.54
N LYS A 142 6.18 -10.62 -20.38
CA LYS A 142 6.64 -9.23 -20.42
C LYS A 142 5.52 -8.18 -20.57
N GLN A 143 4.44 -8.50 -21.29
CA GLN A 143 3.30 -7.57 -21.41
C GLN A 143 2.56 -7.41 -20.09
N ALA A 144 2.35 -8.50 -19.34
CA ALA A 144 1.72 -8.44 -18.02
C ALA A 144 2.62 -7.73 -17.01
N GLU A 145 3.93 -7.96 -17.07
CA GLU A 145 4.94 -7.29 -16.22
C GLU A 145 4.91 -5.78 -16.41
N VAL A 146 5.05 -5.30 -17.65
CA VAL A 146 5.03 -3.86 -17.96
C VAL A 146 3.71 -3.24 -17.52
N PHE A 147 2.60 -3.90 -17.81
CA PHE A 147 1.29 -3.36 -17.45
C PHE A 147 1.06 -3.34 -15.93
N TYR A 148 1.48 -4.37 -15.20
CA TYR A 148 1.45 -4.38 -13.74
C TYR A 148 2.28 -3.25 -13.14
N LEU A 149 3.54 -3.08 -13.59
CA LEU A 149 4.42 -2.04 -13.08
C LEU A 149 3.86 -0.64 -13.36
N GLN A 150 3.22 -0.44 -14.51
CA GLN A 150 2.51 0.80 -14.84
C GLN A 150 1.32 1.04 -13.92
N LEU A 151 0.43 0.06 -13.75
CA LEU A 151 -0.73 0.20 -12.85
C LEU A 151 -0.30 0.43 -11.41
N MET A 152 0.67 -0.34 -10.92
CA MET A 152 1.15 -0.23 -9.55
C MET A 152 1.91 1.08 -9.29
N THR A 153 2.57 1.65 -10.30
CA THR A 153 3.17 2.98 -10.19
C THR A 153 2.11 4.05 -9.94
N ASP A 154 1.04 4.07 -10.74
CA ASP A 154 -0.05 5.04 -10.58
C ASP A 154 -0.80 4.81 -9.27
N HIS A 155 -1.01 3.53 -8.91
CA HIS A 155 -1.61 3.13 -7.65
C HIS A 155 -0.81 3.67 -6.47
N HIS A 156 0.51 3.50 -6.45
CA HIS A 156 1.37 4.02 -5.39
C HIS A 156 1.40 5.54 -5.34
N GLN A 157 1.33 6.25 -6.47
CA GLN A 157 1.23 7.71 -6.46
C GLN A 157 -0.06 8.17 -5.77
N GLY A 158 -1.18 7.50 -6.05
CA GLY A 158 -2.44 7.72 -5.34
C GLY A 158 -2.35 7.38 -3.85
N GLY A 159 -1.71 6.25 -3.52
CA GLY A 159 -1.48 5.83 -2.14
C GLY A 159 -0.60 6.80 -1.35
N VAL A 160 0.44 7.36 -1.96
CA VAL A 160 1.28 8.41 -1.36
C VAL A 160 0.44 9.66 -1.07
N HIS A 161 -0.36 10.12 -2.04
CA HIS A 161 -1.23 11.29 -1.84
C HIS A 161 -2.21 11.10 -0.66
N MET A 162 -2.82 9.92 -0.57
CA MET A 162 -3.72 9.58 0.54
C MET A 162 -2.96 9.50 1.88
N ALA A 163 -1.77 8.90 1.90
CA ALA A 163 -0.96 8.77 3.10
C ALA A 163 -0.46 10.12 3.61
N GLU A 164 -0.02 11.03 2.73
CA GLU A 164 0.32 12.42 3.06
C GLU A 164 -0.89 13.14 3.68
N GLY A 165 -2.09 12.93 3.13
CA GLY A 165 -3.33 13.43 3.71
C GLY A 165 -3.54 13.01 5.18
N CYS A 166 -3.23 11.75 5.51
CA CYS A 166 -3.31 11.27 6.89
C CYS A 166 -2.18 11.80 7.78
N VAL A 167 -0.94 11.90 7.26
CA VAL A 167 0.16 12.54 8.00
C VAL A 167 -0.24 13.94 8.46
N ASP A 168 -0.95 14.69 7.61
CA ASP A 168 -1.43 16.03 7.93
C ASP A 168 -2.64 16.02 8.87
N ARG A 169 -3.65 15.18 8.60
CA ARG A 169 -5.00 15.29 9.20
C ARG A 169 -5.32 14.30 10.31
N CYS A 170 -4.73 13.11 10.30
CA CYS A 170 -4.96 12.09 11.33
C CYS A 170 -4.40 12.56 12.69
N VAL A 171 -5.02 12.11 13.79
CA VAL A 171 -4.61 12.47 15.16
C VAL A 171 -4.12 11.28 15.97
N VAL A 172 -4.43 10.05 15.57
CA VAL A 172 -3.93 8.84 16.21
C VAL A 172 -2.47 8.64 15.85
N GLY A 173 -1.60 8.71 16.87
CA GLY A 173 -0.15 8.71 16.67
C GLY A 173 0.39 7.49 15.93
N VAL A 174 -0.14 6.29 16.20
CA VAL A 174 0.30 5.07 15.50
C VAL A 174 -0.13 5.04 14.04
N GLU A 175 -1.32 5.57 13.73
CA GLU A 175 -1.82 5.64 12.36
C GLU A 175 -1.07 6.69 11.53
N LYS A 176 -0.81 7.87 12.09
CA LYS A 176 0.06 8.88 11.45
C LYS A 176 1.46 8.33 11.12
N ARG A 177 2.06 7.58 12.06
CA ARG A 177 3.38 6.96 11.84
C ARG A 177 3.32 5.89 10.76
N LEU A 178 2.25 5.10 10.73
CA LEU A 178 2.03 4.13 9.65
C LEU A 178 1.93 4.85 8.30
N ALA A 179 1.13 5.92 8.20
CA ALA A 179 0.97 6.70 6.99
C ALA A 179 2.31 7.29 6.49
N GLN A 180 3.13 7.87 7.37
CA GLN A 180 4.47 8.33 6.99
C GLN A 180 5.33 7.18 6.44
N GLY A 181 5.30 6.01 7.09
CA GLY A 181 6.01 4.83 6.59
C GLY A 181 5.51 4.37 5.21
N MET A 182 4.21 4.51 4.93
CA MET A 182 3.64 4.24 3.60
C MET A 182 4.16 5.23 2.55
N VAL A 183 4.29 6.52 2.87
CA VAL A 183 4.87 7.53 1.96
C VAL A 183 6.29 7.13 1.57
N ASP A 184 7.13 6.87 2.57
CA ASP A 184 8.55 6.56 2.35
C ASP A 184 8.72 5.28 1.52
N ALA A 185 7.98 4.22 1.87
CA ALA A 185 8.03 2.93 1.18
C ALA A 185 7.52 3.01 -0.26
N GLN A 186 6.33 3.59 -0.48
CA GLN A 186 5.73 3.67 -1.81
C GLN A 186 6.54 4.57 -2.75
N GLN A 187 7.13 5.67 -2.27
CA GLN A 187 8.05 6.47 -3.07
C GLN A 187 9.30 5.69 -3.49
N SER A 188 9.81 4.81 -2.63
CA SER A 188 10.93 3.92 -2.97
C SER A 188 10.53 2.89 -4.01
N GLU A 189 9.37 2.27 -3.87
CA GLU A 189 8.85 1.27 -4.81
C GLU A 189 8.52 1.89 -6.17
N ILE A 190 8.02 3.13 -6.24
CA ILE A 190 7.82 3.88 -7.49
C ILE A 190 9.14 4.00 -8.27
N ARG A 191 10.25 4.35 -7.59
CA ARG A 191 11.56 4.46 -8.24
C ARG A 191 12.04 3.11 -8.78
N LEU A 192 11.91 2.06 -7.97
CA LEU A 192 12.24 0.70 -8.39
C LEU A 192 11.43 0.26 -9.62
N MET A 193 10.12 0.49 -9.62
CA MET A 193 9.25 0.14 -10.74
C MET A 193 9.59 0.92 -12.01
N ALA A 194 10.00 2.18 -11.89
CA ALA A 194 10.47 2.98 -13.02
C ALA A 194 11.74 2.38 -13.65
N ASP A 195 12.69 1.91 -12.84
CA ASP A 195 13.89 1.21 -13.33
C ASP A 195 13.53 -0.12 -14.00
N MET A 196 12.66 -0.93 -13.37
CA MET A 196 12.20 -2.20 -13.92
C MET A 196 11.45 -2.04 -15.25
N LEU A 197 10.68 -0.94 -15.40
CA LEU A 197 10.03 -0.58 -16.66
C LEU A 197 11.06 -0.25 -17.73
N LYS A 198 12.08 0.55 -17.40
CA LYS A 198 13.15 0.92 -18.32
C LYS A 198 13.93 -0.29 -18.82
N GLU A 199 14.28 -1.23 -17.94
CA GLU A 199 14.92 -2.51 -18.32
C GLU A 199 14.07 -3.34 -19.27
N ARG A 200 12.74 -3.23 -19.15
CA ARG A 200 11.76 -3.86 -20.03
C ARG A 200 11.49 -3.04 -21.30
N GLY A 201 12.18 -1.92 -21.52
CA GLY A 201 11.98 -1.05 -22.69
C GLY A 201 10.64 -0.34 -22.69
N ALA A 202 10.10 -0.08 -21.49
CA ALA A 202 8.84 0.62 -21.24
C ALA A 202 9.07 1.83 -20.33
N ALA A 203 8.01 2.59 -20.09
CA ALA A 203 8.01 3.76 -19.20
C ALA A 203 6.74 3.79 -18.35
N PRO A 204 6.74 4.54 -17.23
CA PRO A 204 5.51 4.87 -16.51
C PRO A 204 4.46 5.50 -17.42
N ARG A 205 3.19 5.44 -17.01
CA ARG A 205 2.12 6.14 -17.72
C ARG A 205 2.21 7.64 -17.40
N SER A 206 1.77 8.46 -18.35
CA SER A 206 1.75 9.92 -18.23
C SER A 206 0.57 10.41 -17.41
#